data_AF-A0A2T7DP52-F1
#
_entry.id   AF-A0A2T7DP52-F1
#
_cell.length_a   1.000
_cell.length_b   1.000
_cell.length_c   1.000
_cell.angle_alpha   90.00
_cell.angle_beta   90.00
_cell.angle_gamma   90.00
#
_symmetry.space_group_name_H-M   'P 1'
#
loop_
_entity.id
_entity.type
_entity.pdbx_description
1 polymer ?
#
loop_
_entity_poly.entity_id
_entity_poly.type
_entity_poly.pdbx_seq_one_letter_code
_entity_poly.pdbx_strand_id
1 'polypeptide(L)'
;MAPNHLQLLLDKSCQKSGGMNALFCIIHLYSFRLLMILSLPRAVFRLALKAFTDQKRRFFPHLEDEVLSHLHDGEPGVTKKPRLSASNGELKEESLSEILKNLENEVPNMKIFTYRHLDWSKRALSLASLMDDEFVDPSKELNLQNMGKSRSSALTTSIDQVAVIELLVPSIFRAIVSLHPAGSTDPDAVAFFSTTEGGSYLHARGTSMHHVFKHVKEHADKALQYFISVEPSKALSLFLRWIASYQTLFTKVCSKCRRLLMMDKSLALLLPPVHRPYHQTSNVGPDLQEAYHIGCSSYEA
;
A
#
# COMPACT_ATOMS: atom_id res chain seq x y z
N MET A 1 11.38 21.67 48.79
CA MET A 1 10.92 21.31 47.43
C MET A 1 12.14 21.28 46.52
N ALA A 2 12.59 20.09 46.15
CA ALA A 2 13.76 19.92 45.28
C ALA A 2 13.34 20.12 43.81
N PRO A 3 14.10 20.85 42.98
CA PRO A 3 13.85 20.93 41.55
C PRO A 3 14.09 19.57 40.89
N ASN A 4 13.17 19.18 40.01
CA ASN A 4 13.17 17.91 39.31
C ASN A 4 14.46 17.70 38.49
N HIS A 5 15.16 16.61 38.81
CA HIS A 5 16.39 16.12 38.17
C HIS A 5 16.28 15.90 36.65
N LEU A 6 15.06 15.93 36.09
CA LEU A 6 14.76 15.79 34.67
C LEU A 6 15.02 17.08 33.86
N GLN A 7 14.85 18.25 34.49
CA GLN A 7 15.09 19.54 33.83
C GLN A 7 16.59 19.76 33.58
N LEU A 8 17.43 19.33 34.52
CA LEU A 8 18.89 19.46 34.43
C LEU A 8 19.53 18.49 33.41
N LEU A 9 18.86 17.38 33.08
CA LEU A 9 19.32 16.43 32.06
C LEU A 9 18.99 16.91 30.63
N LEU A 10 17.90 17.66 30.47
CA LEU A 10 17.50 18.26 29.19
C LEU A 10 18.43 19.42 28.78
N ASP A 11 18.80 20.28 29.72
CA ASP A 11 19.72 21.39 29.44
C ASP A 11 21.14 20.90 29.12
N LYS A 12 21.60 19.81 29.78
CA LYS A 12 22.92 19.23 29.51
C LYS A 12 23.03 18.50 28.17
N SER A 13 21.92 18.01 27.61
CA SER A 13 21.91 17.37 26.29
C SER A 13 21.96 18.40 25.16
N CYS A 14 21.29 19.54 25.33
CA CYS A 14 21.24 20.60 24.31
C CYS A 14 22.57 21.35 24.15
N GLN A 15 23.40 21.40 25.19
CA GLN A 15 24.67 22.14 25.14
C GLN A 15 25.85 21.34 24.57
N LYS A 16 25.68 20.04 24.27
CA LYS A 16 26.77 19.15 23.86
C LYS A 16 26.77 18.73 22.39
N SER A 17 25.74 19.06 21.60
CA SER A 17 25.76 18.90 20.14
C SER A 17 25.76 20.26 19.47
N GLY A 18 26.96 20.76 19.18
CA GLY A 18 27.12 21.95 18.37
C GLY A 18 26.43 21.77 17.02
N GLY A 19 25.43 22.61 16.76
CA GLY A 19 24.95 22.96 15.43
C GLY A 19 24.56 21.79 14.51
N MET A 20 23.57 20.98 14.88
CA MET A 20 22.83 20.17 13.90
C MET A 20 21.32 20.19 14.21
N ASN A 21 20.62 21.00 13.41
CA ASN A 21 19.22 20.94 12.99
C ASN A 21 18.14 20.68 14.07
N ALA A 22 17.42 21.75 14.43
CA ALA A 22 16.18 21.73 15.21
C ALA A 22 15.12 20.73 14.70
N LEU A 23 15.17 20.35 13.40
CA LEU A 23 14.32 19.33 12.81
C LEU A 23 14.57 17.92 13.40
N PHE A 24 15.81 17.61 13.78
CA PHE A 24 16.14 16.31 14.38
C PHE A 24 15.61 16.21 15.82
N CYS A 25 15.69 17.31 16.59
CA CYS A 25 15.07 17.39 17.92
C CYS A 25 13.54 17.28 17.86
N ILE A 26 12.90 17.85 16.83
CA ILE A 26 11.45 17.72 16.61
C ILE A 26 11.11 16.28 16.25
N ILE A 27 11.77 15.66 15.27
CA ILE A 27 11.47 14.27 14.87
C ILE A 27 11.69 13.30 16.03
N HIS A 28 12.76 13.47 16.83
CA HIS A 28 12.97 12.65 18.03
C HIS A 28 11.91 12.90 19.11
N LEU A 29 11.45 14.14 19.32
CA LEU A 29 10.33 14.42 20.24
C LEU A 29 9.02 13.78 19.77
N TYR A 30 8.78 13.74 18.46
CA TYR A 30 7.58 13.16 17.87
C TYR A 30 7.61 11.63 17.90
N SER A 31 8.74 10.98 17.58
CA SER A 31 8.86 9.51 17.68
C SER A 31 8.82 9.01 19.12
N PHE A 32 9.44 9.69 20.08
CA PHE A 32 9.40 9.26 21.48
C PHE A 32 8.04 9.51 22.15
N ARG A 33 7.29 10.54 21.74
CA ARG A 33 5.94 10.80 22.27
C ARG A 33 4.84 10.01 21.58
N LEU A 34 4.96 9.67 20.30
CA LEU A 34 3.99 8.81 19.60
C LEU A 34 4.05 7.37 20.13
N LEU A 35 5.25 6.88 20.48
CA LEU A 35 5.44 5.57 21.10
C LEU A 35 4.81 5.48 22.51
N MET A 36 4.81 6.58 23.26
CA MET A 36 4.14 6.67 24.57
C MET A 36 2.61 6.72 24.47
N ILE A 37 2.05 7.22 23.35
CA ILE A 37 0.59 7.38 23.17
C ILE A 37 -0.07 6.04 22.76
N LEU A 38 0.66 5.15 22.09
CA LEU A 38 0.16 3.85 21.64
C LEU A 38 0.13 2.76 22.73
N SER A 39 0.68 3.03 23.93
CA SER A 39 0.73 2.07 25.04
C SER A 39 -0.26 2.36 26.18
N LEU A 40 -1.20 3.30 26.01
CA LEU A 40 -2.12 3.71 27.08
C LEU A 40 -3.56 3.20 26.87
N PRO A 41 -4.27 2.76 27.92
CA PRO A 41 -5.67 2.33 27.84
C PRO A 41 -6.60 3.42 27.27
N ARG A 42 -7.64 3.01 26.53
CA ARG A 42 -8.58 3.86 25.74
C ARG A 42 -9.12 5.12 26.42
N ALA A 43 -9.24 5.16 27.75
CA ALA A 43 -9.70 6.34 28.49
C ALA A 43 -8.66 7.48 28.53
N VAL A 44 -7.37 7.15 28.55
CA VAL A 44 -6.28 8.14 28.59
C VAL A 44 -6.04 8.76 27.21
N PHE A 45 -6.32 8.01 26.12
CA PHE A 45 -6.17 8.49 24.74
C PHE A 45 -7.05 9.71 24.45
N ARG A 46 -8.29 9.76 24.97
CA ARG A 46 -9.19 10.90 24.78
C ARG A 46 -8.72 12.17 25.52
N LEU A 47 -8.14 12.01 26.71
CA LEU A 47 -7.56 13.13 27.47
C LEU A 47 -6.26 13.63 26.82
N ALA A 48 -5.43 12.72 26.31
CA ALA A 48 -4.21 13.06 25.59
C ALA A 48 -4.49 13.78 24.26
N LEU A 49 -5.53 13.37 23.51
CA LEU A 49 -5.95 14.04 22.27
C LEU A 49 -6.49 15.46 22.55
N LYS A 50 -7.19 15.64 23.68
CA LYS A 50 -7.68 16.96 24.11
C LYS A 50 -6.53 17.89 24.57
N ALA A 51 -5.53 17.36 25.26
CA ALA A 51 -4.33 18.13 25.61
C ALA A 51 -3.49 18.49 24.36
N PHE A 52 -3.43 17.60 23.36
CA PHE A 52 -2.72 17.85 22.11
C PHE A 52 -3.39 18.93 21.25
N THR A 53 -4.72 18.92 21.16
CA THR A 53 -5.48 19.97 20.45
C THR A 53 -5.37 21.34 21.14
N ASP A 54 -5.32 21.38 22.47
CA ASP A 54 -5.06 22.61 23.24
C ASP A 54 -3.62 23.15 23.05
N GLN A 55 -2.62 22.27 22.96
CA GLN A 55 -1.25 22.68 22.60
C GLN A 55 -1.13 23.16 21.16
N LYS A 56 -1.79 22.52 20.18
CA LYS A 56 -1.77 22.96 18.78
C LYS A 56 -2.27 24.39 18.61
N ARG A 57 -3.31 24.79 19.35
CA ARG A 57 -3.86 26.16 19.35
C ARG A 57 -2.89 27.22 19.86
N ARG A 58 -2.00 26.87 20.79
CA ARG A 58 -0.97 27.80 21.31
C ARG A 58 0.22 27.96 20.37
N PHE A 59 0.58 26.93 19.60
CA PHE A 59 1.74 26.97 18.71
C PHE A 59 1.42 27.43 17.28
N PHE A 60 0.14 27.41 16.88
CA PHE A 60 -0.26 27.81 15.53
C PHE A 60 -1.54 28.68 15.53
N PRO A 61 -1.46 29.93 16.00
CA PRO A 61 -2.62 30.82 16.06
C PRO A 61 -3.20 31.19 14.68
N HIS A 62 -2.40 31.09 13.61
CA HIS A 62 -2.75 31.58 12.27
C HIS A 62 -3.38 30.53 11.34
N LEU A 63 -3.69 29.32 11.83
CA LEU A 63 -4.20 28.24 10.99
C LEU A 63 -5.74 28.21 10.85
N GLU A 64 -6.47 29.09 11.53
CA GLU A 64 -7.95 29.07 11.54
C GLU A 64 -8.63 30.36 11.01
N ASP A 65 -7.87 31.39 10.59
CA ASP A 65 -8.46 32.67 10.13
C ASP A 65 -8.89 32.69 8.64
N GLU A 66 -8.64 31.62 7.88
CA GLU A 66 -9.03 31.55 6.46
C GLU A 66 -10.41 30.90 6.22
N VAL A 67 -11.11 30.43 7.27
CA VAL A 67 -12.40 29.70 7.10
C VAL A 67 -13.64 30.58 7.38
N LEU A 68 -13.49 31.85 7.80
CA LEU A 68 -14.62 32.71 8.21
C LEU A 68 -14.72 34.10 7.55
N SER A 69 -14.01 34.37 6.45
CA SER A 69 -14.00 35.71 5.83
C SER A 69 -14.38 35.72 4.34
N HIS A 70 -15.57 35.22 4.00
CA HIS A 70 -16.20 35.52 2.72
C HIS A 70 -17.70 35.84 2.84
N LEU A 71 -18.01 36.94 3.54
CA LEU A 71 -19.22 37.74 3.32
C LEU A 71 -18.84 39.22 3.48
N HIS A 72 -18.86 39.97 2.37
CA HIS A 72 -18.88 41.44 2.19
C HIS A 72 -17.88 41.96 1.13
N ASP A 73 -18.40 42.06 -0.10
CA ASP A 73 -18.43 43.18 -1.07
C ASP A 73 -17.18 44.08 -1.33
N GLY A 74 -16.81 44.21 -2.62
CA GLY A 74 -15.97 45.29 -3.17
C GLY A 74 -14.84 44.91 -4.15
N GLU A 75 -15.13 44.80 -5.45
CA GLU A 75 -14.21 44.69 -6.63
C GLU A 75 -13.24 45.90 -6.83
N PRO A 76 -12.30 45.94 -7.82
CA PRO A 76 -11.73 44.90 -8.72
C PRO A 76 -10.18 44.90 -8.84
N GLY A 77 -9.56 43.77 -9.21
CA GLY A 77 -8.13 43.69 -9.49
C GLY A 77 -7.70 42.46 -10.31
N VAL A 78 -7.76 42.59 -11.62
CA VAL A 78 -7.40 41.63 -12.70
C VAL A 78 -6.20 40.73 -12.40
N THR A 79 -6.41 39.41 -12.34
CA THR A 79 -5.53 38.41 -12.98
C THR A 79 -6.33 37.15 -13.32
N LYS A 80 -6.29 36.74 -14.60
CA LYS A 80 -6.99 35.59 -15.16
C LYS A 80 -6.36 34.28 -14.65
N LYS A 81 -7.11 33.46 -13.92
CA LYS A 81 -6.84 32.02 -13.75
C LYS A 81 -7.98 31.21 -14.36
N PRO A 82 -7.72 30.07 -15.02
CA PRO A 82 -8.76 29.32 -15.72
C PRO A 82 -9.70 28.68 -14.71
N ARG A 83 -10.99 28.99 -14.86
CA ARG A 83 -12.10 28.44 -14.08
C ARG A 83 -12.37 27.02 -14.59
N LEU A 84 -11.88 26.00 -13.89
CA LEU A 84 -12.35 24.64 -14.12
C LEU A 84 -13.78 24.54 -13.58
N SER A 85 -14.69 24.24 -14.50
CA SER A 85 -16.10 23.97 -14.25
C SER A 85 -16.24 22.91 -13.15
N ALA A 86 -16.85 23.27 -12.03
CA ALA A 86 -17.36 22.31 -11.06
C ALA A 86 -18.49 21.54 -11.73
N SER A 87 -18.20 20.37 -12.31
CA SER A 87 -19.24 19.39 -12.54
C SER A 87 -19.60 18.82 -11.18
N ASN A 88 -20.82 19.12 -10.71
CA ASN A 88 -21.51 18.31 -9.72
C ASN A 88 -21.68 16.90 -10.30
N GLY A 89 -20.64 16.08 -10.17
CA GLY A 89 -20.73 14.63 -10.26
C GLY A 89 -20.72 14.14 -8.83
N GLU A 90 -21.87 13.65 -8.38
CA GLU A 90 -21.97 12.85 -7.17
C GLU A 90 -20.84 11.80 -7.21
N LEU A 91 -19.86 11.89 -6.30
CA LEU A 91 -18.76 10.94 -6.21
C LEU A 91 -19.36 9.59 -5.83
N LYS A 92 -19.72 8.79 -6.84
CA LYS A 92 -20.18 7.43 -6.64
C LYS A 92 -18.99 6.64 -6.06
N GLU A 93 -19.01 6.43 -4.76
CA GLU A 93 -18.09 5.52 -4.09
C GLU A 93 -18.34 4.11 -4.67
N GLU A 94 -17.32 3.55 -5.33
CA GLU A 94 -17.40 2.20 -5.86
C GLU A 94 -17.41 1.20 -4.71
N SER A 95 -18.42 0.33 -4.68
CA SER A 95 -18.44 -0.75 -3.68
C SER A 95 -17.28 -1.71 -3.90
N LEU A 96 -16.79 -2.37 -2.84
CA LEU A 96 -15.77 -3.41 -2.95
C LEU A 96 -16.13 -4.47 -4.00
N SER A 97 -17.42 -4.85 -4.11
CA SER A 97 -17.88 -5.82 -5.10
C SER A 97 -17.80 -5.31 -6.55
N GLU A 98 -18.02 -4.00 -6.77
CA GLU A 98 -17.90 -3.34 -8.07
C GLU A 98 -16.44 -3.26 -8.48
N ILE A 99 -15.55 -2.85 -7.57
CA ILE A 99 -14.10 -2.79 -7.80
C ILE A 99 -13.56 -4.16 -8.25
N LEU A 100 -13.88 -5.23 -7.53
CA LEU A 100 -13.37 -6.57 -7.82
C LEU A 100 -13.90 -7.10 -9.16
N LYS A 101 -15.20 -6.88 -9.46
CA LYS A 101 -15.79 -7.29 -10.75
C LYS A 101 -15.19 -6.52 -11.93
N ASN A 102 -15.00 -5.21 -11.77
CA ASN A 102 -14.39 -4.38 -12.81
C ASN A 102 -12.96 -4.87 -13.11
N LEU A 103 -12.18 -5.17 -12.07
CA LEU A 103 -10.83 -5.69 -12.23
C LEU A 103 -10.78 -7.06 -12.91
N GLU A 104 -11.69 -7.97 -12.56
CA GLU A 104 -11.80 -9.30 -13.20
C GLU A 104 -12.12 -9.17 -14.70
N ASN A 105 -12.98 -8.21 -15.07
CA ASN A 105 -13.31 -7.93 -16.47
C ASN A 105 -12.15 -7.28 -17.24
N GLU A 106 -11.41 -6.37 -16.62
CA GLU A 106 -10.25 -5.70 -17.23
C GLU A 106 -9.07 -6.68 -17.43
N VAL A 107 -8.93 -7.67 -16.54
CA VAL A 107 -7.76 -8.53 -16.44
C VAL A 107 -8.14 -10.01 -16.30
N PRO A 108 -8.50 -10.69 -17.40
CA PRO A 108 -9.03 -12.05 -17.34
C PRO A 108 -7.99 -13.11 -16.94
N ASN A 109 -6.69 -12.81 -17.09
CA ASN A 109 -5.62 -13.74 -16.70
C ASN A 109 -5.35 -13.76 -15.19
N MET A 110 -5.91 -12.80 -14.44
CA MET A 110 -5.74 -12.68 -13.00
C MET A 110 -6.94 -13.28 -12.28
N LYS A 111 -6.67 -14.23 -11.37
CA LYS A 111 -7.69 -14.82 -10.50
C LYS A 111 -7.73 -14.04 -9.19
N ILE A 112 -8.94 -13.68 -8.76
CA ILE A 112 -9.16 -12.90 -7.54
C ILE A 112 -9.90 -13.79 -6.54
N PHE A 113 -9.39 -13.86 -5.31
CA PHE A 113 -10.05 -14.54 -4.20
C PHE A 113 -10.11 -13.63 -2.98
N THR A 114 -11.13 -13.80 -2.14
CA THR A 114 -11.35 -12.98 -0.96
C THR A 114 -11.52 -13.85 0.28
N TYR A 115 -10.99 -13.37 1.41
CA TYR A 115 -10.92 -14.15 2.65
C TYR A 115 -11.12 -13.26 3.88
N ARG A 116 -11.63 -13.86 4.96
CA ARG A 116 -11.37 -13.39 6.32
C ARG A 116 -9.92 -13.72 6.71
N HIS A 117 -9.33 -13.03 7.68
CA HIS A 117 -7.95 -13.29 8.12
C HIS A 117 -7.68 -14.76 8.50
N LEU A 118 -8.60 -15.41 9.22
CA LEU A 118 -8.46 -16.81 9.64
C LEU A 118 -8.56 -17.77 8.45
N ASP A 119 -9.45 -17.50 7.49
CA ASP A 119 -9.63 -18.34 6.32
C ASP A 119 -8.42 -18.24 5.38
N TRP A 120 -7.85 -17.03 5.27
CA TRP A 120 -6.57 -16.83 4.60
C TRP A 120 -5.45 -17.64 5.28
N SER A 121 -5.33 -17.57 6.60
CA SER A 121 -4.28 -18.32 7.32
C SER A 121 -4.37 -19.84 7.07
N LYS A 122 -5.58 -20.42 7.04
CA LYS A 122 -5.78 -21.83 6.69
C LYS A 122 -5.34 -22.13 5.26
N ARG A 123 -5.75 -21.29 4.31
CA ARG A 123 -5.36 -21.43 2.90
C ARG A 123 -3.85 -21.33 2.71
N ALA A 124 -3.20 -20.35 3.32
CA ALA A 124 -1.76 -20.14 3.24
C ALA A 124 -0.99 -21.36 3.73
N LEU A 125 -1.41 -21.98 4.84
CA LEU A 125 -0.82 -23.23 5.35
C LEU A 125 -1.03 -24.41 4.38
N SER A 126 -2.22 -24.54 3.77
CA SER A 126 -2.49 -25.60 2.78
C SER A 126 -1.68 -25.45 1.48
N LEU A 127 -1.16 -24.27 1.17
CA LEU A 127 -0.26 -24.10 0.02
C LEU A 127 1.11 -24.74 0.26
N ALA A 128 1.57 -24.83 1.52
CA ALA A 128 2.86 -25.43 1.86
C ALA A 128 2.90 -26.93 1.58
N SER A 129 1.80 -27.65 1.83
CA SER A 129 1.73 -29.11 1.62
C SER A 129 1.78 -29.55 0.16
N LEU A 130 1.70 -28.61 -0.80
CA LEU A 130 1.86 -28.90 -2.22
C LEU A 130 3.33 -28.93 -2.67
N MET A 131 4.25 -28.44 -1.83
CA MET A 131 5.69 -28.42 -2.14
C MET A 131 6.39 -29.76 -1.89
N ASP A 132 5.83 -30.63 -1.03
CA ASP A 132 6.46 -31.88 -0.62
C ASP A 132 6.25 -33.05 -1.62
N ASP A 133 5.41 -32.87 -2.64
CA ASP A 133 5.04 -33.94 -3.60
C ASP A 133 5.76 -33.70 -4.95
N GLU A 134 7.10 -33.65 -4.94
CA GLU A 134 7.97 -33.43 -6.13
C GLU A 134 8.09 -34.66 -7.06
N PHE A 135 7.01 -35.43 -7.21
CA PHE A 135 6.92 -36.49 -8.23
C PHE A 135 5.47 -36.67 -8.67
N VAL A 136 4.94 -35.73 -9.45
CA VAL A 136 3.52 -35.74 -9.83
C VAL A 136 3.32 -35.63 -11.34
N ASP A 137 2.86 -36.77 -11.86
CA ASP A 137 2.16 -37.03 -13.12
C ASP A 137 1.25 -35.86 -13.60
N PRO A 138 1.33 -35.45 -14.89
CA PRO A 138 0.49 -34.41 -15.52
C PRO A 138 -1.03 -34.57 -15.32
N SER A 139 -1.50 -35.75 -14.89
CA SER A 139 -2.89 -36.04 -14.59
C SER A 139 -3.45 -35.32 -13.34
N LYS A 140 -2.59 -34.87 -12.40
CA LYS A 140 -3.05 -34.10 -11.22
C LYS A 140 -3.24 -32.61 -11.51
N GLU A 141 -2.63 -32.05 -12.55
CA GLU A 141 -2.79 -30.64 -12.94
C GLU A 141 -4.18 -30.37 -13.55
N LEU A 142 -4.74 -31.34 -14.27
CA LEU A 142 -6.14 -31.32 -14.73
C LEU A 142 -7.15 -31.47 -13.57
N ASN A 143 -6.78 -32.14 -12.48
CA ASN A 143 -7.63 -32.26 -11.29
C ASN A 143 -7.69 -30.96 -10.46
N LEU A 144 -6.74 -30.03 -10.61
CA LEU A 144 -6.80 -28.72 -9.95
C LEU A 144 -7.79 -27.76 -10.61
N GLN A 145 -8.01 -27.90 -11.94
CA GLN A 145 -9.12 -27.21 -12.60
C GLN A 145 -10.49 -27.79 -12.20
N ASN A 146 -10.54 -29.09 -11.87
CA ASN A 146 -11.77 -29.76 -11.44
C ASN A 146 -12.03 -29.72 -9.92
N MET A 147 -11.00 -29.53 -9.08
CA MET A 147 -11.14 -29.17 -7.65
C MET A 147 -11.62 -27.73 -7.46
N GLY A 148 -11.37 -26.86 -8.44
CA GLY A 148 -12.05 -25.56 -8.57
C GLY A 148 -13.56 -25.69 -8.82
N LYS A 149 -14.05 -26.87 -9.25
CA LYS A 149 -15.47 -27.16 -9.52
C LYS A 149 -16.14 -28.15 -8.56
N SER A 150 -15.39 -28.87 -7.71
CA SER A 150 -15.96 -29.89 -6.80
C SER A 150 -15.73 -29.62 -5.31
N ARG A 151 -15.12 -28.47 -4.97
CA ARG A 151 -15.30 -27.78 -3.68
C ARG A 151 -15.45 -26.26 -3.89
N SER A 152 -16.33 -25.87 -4.80
CA SER A 152 -16.92 -24.52 -4.86
C SER A 152 -17.86 -24.25 -3.67
N SER A 153 -17.43 -24.61 -2.45
CA SER A 153 -17.70 -23.78 -1.30
C SER A 153 -16.55 -22.78 -1.27
N ALA A 154 -16.51 -21.77 -2.15
CA ALA A 154 -17.30 -20.57 -1.94
C ALA A 154 -18.11 -20.63 -0.63
N LEU A 155 -17.39 -20.68 0.50
CA LEU A 155 -17.85 -19.88 1.62
C LEU A 155 -17.79 -18.48 1.05
N THR A 156 -18.93 -18.03 0.51
CA THR A 156 -19.13 -16.67 0.06
C THR A 156 -18.90 -15.81 1.30
N THR A 157 -17.64 -15.43 1.51
CA THR A 157 -17.28 -14.47 2.53
C THR A 157 -18.10 -13.25 2.16
N SER A 158 -19.10 -12.93 2.99
CA SER A 158 -19.93 -11.75 2.75
C SER A 158 -18.99 -10.59 2.54
N ILE A 159 -19.30 -9.71 1.57
CA ILE A 159 -18.40 -8.64 1.17
C ILE A 159 -17.92 -7.82 2.38
N ASP A 160 -18.81 -7.65 3.38
CA ASP A 160 -18.58 -6.95 4.66
C ASP A 160 -17.52 -7.59 5.58
N GLN A 161 -17.06 -8.80 5.27
CA GLN A 161 -16.09 -9.55 6.09
C GLN A 161 -14.78 -9.83 5.37
N VAL A 162 -14.65 -9.34 4.14
CA VAL A 162 -13.41 -9.48 3.36
C VAL A 162 -12.32 -8.66 4.03
N ALA A 163 -11.29 -9.32 4.54
CA ALA A 163 -10.14 -8.67 5.16
C ALA A 163 -8.86 -8.87 4.33
N VAL A 164 -8.85 -9.85 3.43
CA VAL A 164 -7.71 -10.18 2.58
C VAL A 164 -8.21 -10.42 1.16
N ILE A 165 -7.55 -9.79 0.19
CA ILE A 165 -7.70 -10.07 -1.24
C ILE A 165 -6.44 -10.79 -1.70
N GLU A 166 -6.61 -11.94 -2.32
CA GLU A 166 -5.55 -12.67 -3.01
C GLU A 166 -5.71 -12.43 -4.52
N LEU A 167 -4.66 -11.88 -5.13
CA LEU A 167 -4.53 -11.76 -6.58
C LEU A 167 -3.53 -12.81 -7.06
N LEU A 168 -3.94 -13.69 -7.95
CA LEU A 168 -3.10 -14.76 -8.50
C LEU A 168 -3.00 -14.63 -10.02
N VAL A 169 -1.79 -14.37 -10.52
CA VAL A 169 -1.45 -14.48 -11.92
C VAL A 169 -0.63 -15.76 -12.09
N PRO A 170 -1.17 -16.81 -12.72
CA PRO A 170 -0.49 -18.10 -12.84
C PRO A 170 0.92 -17.96 -13.41
N SER A 171 1.88 -18.69 -12.82
CA SER A 171 3.30 -18.70 -13.21
C SER A 171 4.04 -17.37 -13.10
N ILE A 172 3.42 -16.31 -12.54
CA ILE A 172 4.06 -15.00 -12.40
C ILE A 172 4.11 -14.59 -10.94
N PHE A 173 2.98 -14.38 -10.28
CA PHE A 173 2.97 -13.96 -8.88
C PHE A 173 1.65 -14.28 -8.17
N ARG A 174 1.74 -14.31 -6.84
CA ARG A 174 0.63 -14.23 -5.90
C ARG A 174 0.81 -12.96 -5.06
N ALA A 175 -0.14 -12.04 -5.12
CA ALA A 175 -0.14 -10.83 -4.30
C ALA A 175 -1.25 -10.91 -3.24
N ILE A 176 -0.90 -10.57 -2.01
CA ILE A 176 -1.79 -10.61 -0.85
C ILE A 176 -1.98 -9.17 -0.36
N VAL A 177 -3.20 -8.66 -0.49
CA VAL A 177 -3.59 -7.32 -0.05
C VAL A 177 -4.47 -7.44 1.18
N SER A 178 -4.13 -6.72 2.25
CA SER A 178 -4.96 -6.61 3.46
C SER A 178 -5.84 -5.38 3.39
N LEU A 179 -7.08 -5.51 3.83
CA LEU A 179 -8.03 -4.42 4.00
C LEU A 179 -8.21 -4.11 5.49
N HIS A 180 -8.35 -2.84 5.85
CA HIS A 180 -8.63 -2.46 7.22
C HIS A 180 -9.56 -1.23 7.29
N PRO A 181 -10.76 -1.35 7.88
CA PRO A 181 -11.35 -2.55 8.50
C PRO A 181 -11.79 -3.61 7.47
N ALA A 182 -12.15 -4.80 7.92
CA ALA A 182 -12.73 -5.82 7.04
C ALA A 182 -14.01 -5.29 6.38
N GLY A 183 -14.19 -5.59 5.10
CA GLY A 183 -15.30 -5.13 4.25
C GLY A 183 -15.14 -3.72 3.70
N SER A 184 -14.09 -2.98 4.09
CA SER A 184 -13.80 -1.65 3.55
C SER A 184 -13.18 -1.71 2.16
N THR A 185 -13.01 -0.53 1.56
CA THR A 185 -12.19 -0.30 0.36
C THR A 185 -10.83 0.30 0.72
N ASP A 186 -10.37 0.12 1.97
CA ASP A 186 -9.15 0.74 2.50
C ASP A 186 -8.01 -0.29 2.58
N PRO A 187 -7.06 -0.28 1.62
CA PRO A 187 -5.93 -1.18 1.64
C PRO A 187 -4.91 -0.73 2.69
N ASP A 188 -4.41 -1.67 3.50
CA ASP A 188 -3.49 -1.41 4.61
C ASP A 188 -2.07 -1.94 4.34
N ALA A 189 -1.97 -3.12 3.72
CA ALA A 189 -0.67 -3.74 3.45
C ALA A 189 -0.72 -4.62 2.20
N VAL A 190 0.46 -4.86 1.61
CA VAL A 190 0.64 -5.71 0.44
C VAL A 190 1.91 -6.55 0.55
N ALA A 191 1.86 -7.78 0.04
CA ALA A 191 3.05 -8.58 -0.20
C ALA A 191 2.92 -9.37 -1.49
N PHE A 192 4.06 -9.61 -2.15
CA PHE A 192 4.16 -10.41 -3.37
C PHE A 192 4.96 -11.68 -3.06
N PHE A 193 4.55 -12.79 -3.69
CA PHE A 193 5.14 -14.10 -3.56
C PHE A 193 5.15 -14.83 -4.91
N SER A 194 6.01 -15.84 -5.04
CA SER A 194 5.89 -16.82 -6.12
C SER A 194 4.55 -17.56 -6.00
N THR A 195 4.04 -18.03 -7.13
CA THR A 195 2.82 -18.86 -7.15
C THR A 195 3.01 -20.21 -6.43
N THR A 196 4.26 -20.66 -6.31
CA THR A 196 4.68 -21.90 -5.65
C THR A 196 4.98 -21.75 -4.16
N GLU A 197 5.05 -20.52 -3.65
CA GLU A 197 5.27 -20.29 -2.21
C GLU A 197 4.01 -20.67 -1.41
N GLY A 198 4.23 -21.19 -0.20
CA GLY A 198 3.21 -21.64 0.73
C GLY A 198 3.69 -21.58 2.18
N GLY A 199 2.75 -21.51 3.13
CA GLY A 199 3.04 -21.53 4.56
C GLY A 199 2.60 -20.30 5.32
N SER A 200 2.91 -20.26 6.62
CA SER A 200 2.44 -19.23 7.56
C SER A 200 2.98 -17.82 7.28
N TYR A 201 4.10 -17.69 6.55
CA TYR A 201 4.69 -16.40 6.19
C TYR A 201 3.98 -15.70 5.02
N LEU A 202 3.07 -16.40 4.33
CA LEU A 202 2.26 -15.81 3.27
C LEU A 202 1.15 -14.97 3.89
N HIS A 203 1.41 -13.70 4.13
CA HIS A 203 0.42 -12.70 4.53
C HIS A 203 0.82 -11.33 3.98
N ALA A 204 -0.09 -10.36 4.03
CA ALA A 204 0.11 -9.03 3.43
C ALA A 204 1.27 -8.20 3.99
N ARG A 205 1.89 -8.62 5.10
CA ARG A 205 3.11 -8.01 5.67
C ARG A 205 4.33 -8.93 5.57
N GLY A 206 4.12 -10.12 5.02
CA GLY A 206 5.15 -11.14 4.87
C GLY A 206 6.21 -10.72 3.87
N THR A 207 7.21 -11.59 3.73
CA THR A 207 8.33 -11.37 2.83
C THR A 207 8.57 -12.67 2.07
N SER A 208 8.59 -12.59 0.74
CA SER A 208 8.88 -13.74 -0.11
C SER A 208 10.31 -14.22 0.06
N MET A 209 10.55 -15.49 -0.24
CA MET A 209 11.89 -16.05 -0.33
C MET A 209 12.67 -15.53 -1.56
N HIS A 210 11.97 -15.11 -2.62
CA HIS A 210 12.59 -14.66 -3.87
C HIS A 210 12.81 -13.14 -3.90
N HIS A 211 14.03 -12.73 -4.24
CA HIS A 211 14.43 -11.31 -4.23
C HIS A 211 13.62 -10.43 -5.18
N VAL A 212 13.17 -10.95 -6.31
CA VAL A 212 12.31 -10.20 -7.24
C VAL A 212 11.05 -9.70 -6.54
N PHE A 213 10.37 -10.55 -5.75
CA PHE A 213 9.15 -10.16 -5.05
C PHE A 213 9.40 -9.30 -3.82
N LYS A 214 10.59 -9.41 -3.18
CA LYS A 214 11.02 -8.48 -2.13
C LYS A 214 11.10 -7.05 -2.67
N HIS A 215 11.76 -6.84 -3.82
CA HIS A 215 11.84 -5.52 -4.44
C HIS A 215 10.50 -5.02 -4.97
N VAL A 216 9.67 -5.90 -5.54
CA VAL A 216 8.31 -5.52 -5.93
C VAL A 216 7.51 -5.07 -4.72
N LYS A 217 7.61 -5.77 -3.57
CA LYS A 217 6.97 -5.36 -2.31
C LYS A 217 7.45 -3.98 -1.85
N GLU A 218 8.77 -3.74 -1.79
CA GLU A 218 9.32 -2.44 -1.38
C GLU A 218 8.76 -1.28 -2.21
N HIS A 219 8.63 -1.48 -3.52
CA HIS A 219 8.04 -0.50 -4.42
C HIS A 219 6.51 -0.40 -4.27
N ALA A 220 5.83 -1.52 -4.03
CA ALA A 220 4.40 -1.58 -3.79
C ALA A 220 3.99 -0.88 -2.48
N ASP A 221 4.80 -0.95 -1.43
CA ASP A 221 4.56 -0.22 -0.18
C ASP A 221 4.57 1.30 -0.43
N LYS A 222 5.51 1.80 -1.25
CA LYS A 222 5.53 3.23 -1.66
C LYS A 222 4.30 3.59 -2.50
N ALA A 223 3.94 2.75 -3.47
CA ALA A 223 2.79 2.94 -4.34
C ALA A 223 1.47 2.97 -3.54
N LEU A 224 1.32 2.06 -2.58
CA LEU A 224 0.17 1.97 -1.70
C LEU A 224 -0.01 3.28 -0.91
N GLN A 225 1.05 3.76 -0.25
CA GLN A 225 1.00 5.02 0.48
C GLN A 225 0.65 6.20 -0.44
N TYR A 226 1.19 6.23 -1.66
CA TYR A 226 0.82 7.24 -2.65
C TYR A 226 -0.68 7.24 -2.96
N PHE A 227 -1.26 6.10 -3.34
CA PHE A 227 -2.68 6.02 -3.67
C PHE A 227 -3.59 6.40 -2.50
N ILE A 228 -3.27 5.94 -1.28
CA ILE A 228 -4.00 6.33 -0.07
C ILE A 228 -3.92 7.85 0.15
N SER A 229 -2.76 8.47 -0.09
CA SER A 229 -2.57 9.90 0.14
C SER A 229 -3.23 10.81 -0.91
N VAL A 230 -3.27 10.38 -2.17
CA VAL A 230 -3.72 11.21 -3.29
C VAL A 230 -5.21 11.08 -3.57
N GLU A 231 -5.73 9.85 -3.58
CA GLU A 231 -7.15 9.60 -3.87
C GLU A 231 -7.70 8.45 -3.00
N PRO A 232 -7.90 8.68 -1.68
CA PRO A 232 -8.31 7.63 -0.73
C PRO A 232 -9.53 6.83 -1.19
N SER A 233 -10.55 7.51 -1.72
CA SER A 233 -11.82 6.90 -2.16
C SER A 233 -11.66 5.93 -3.34
N LYS A 234 -10.58 6.04 -4.12
CA LYS A 234 -10.25 5.13 -5.23
C LYS A 234 -8.95 4.38 -5.00
N ALA A 235 -8.38 4.47 -3.79
CA ALA A 235 -7.05 3.94 -3.52
C ALA A 235 -6.98 2.44 -3.83
N LEU A 236 -7.97 1.66 -3.39
CA LEU A 236 -8.03 0.23 -3.70
C LEU A 236 -8.14 -0.05 -5.19
N SER A 237 -9.06 0.60 -5.91
CA SER A 237 -9.28 0.30 -7.33
C SER A 237 -8.05 0.66 -8.18
N LEU A 238 -7.43 1.82 -7.93
CA LEU A 238 -6.18 2.23 -8.56
C LEU A 238 -5.03 1.30 -8.21
N PHE A 239 -4.91 0.91 -6.93
CA PHE A 239 -3.82 0.06 -6.46
C PHE A 239 -3.91 -1.36 -7.01
N LEU A 240 -5.10 -1.97 -7.05
CA LEU A 240 -5.26 -3.31 -7.61
C LEU A 240 -4.98 -3.32 -9.13
N ARG A 241 -5.39 -2.28 -9.86
CA ARG A 241 -5.05 -2.11 -11.28
C ARG A 241 -3.54 -1.93 -11.49
N TRP A 242 -2.89 -1.19 -10.58
CA TRP A 242 -1.44 -1.06 -10.58
C TRP A 242 -0.74 -2.40 -10.29
N ILE A 243 -1.22 -3.21 -9.32
CA ILE A 243 -0.70 -4.57 -9.10
C ILE A 243 -0.87 -5.42 -10.36
N ALA A 244 -2.01 -5.31 -11.05
CA ALA A 244 -2.25 -6.06 -12.28
C ALA A 244 -1.24 -5.75 -13.40
N SER A 245 -0.57 -4.59 -13.38
CA SER A 245 0.52 -4.28 -14.33
C SER A 245 1.72 -5.23 -14.24
N TYR A 246 1.85 -5.97 -13.14
CA TYR A 246 2.90 -6.96 -12.93
C TYR A 246 2.63 -8.29 -13.64
N GLN A 247 1.52 -8.45 -14.35
CA GLN A 247 1.28 -9.62 -15.23
C GLN A 247 2.37 -9.81 -16.30
N THR A 248 3.19 -8.80 -16.54
CA THR A 248 4.30 -8.87 -17.49
C THR A 248 5.66 -8.80 -16.79
N LEU A 249 5.73 -9.12 -15.49
CA LEU A 249 6.94 -8.99 -14.68
C LEU A 249 8.16 -9.65 -15.33
N PHE A 250 8.01 -10.85 -15.88
CA PHE A 250 9.12 -11.60 -16.51
C PHE A 250 9.20 -11.48 -18.03
N THR A 251 8.34 -10.68 -18.66
CA THR A 251 8.25 -10.57 -20.13
C THR A 251 8.41 -9.15 -20.64
N LYS A 252 8.03 -8.13 -19.87
CA LYS A 252 8.19 -6.72 -20.24
C LYS A 252 9.66 -6.31 -20.11
N VAL A 253 10.23 -5.77 -21.18
CA VAL A 253 11.57 -5.18 -21.18
C VAL A 253 11.56 -3.81 -20.50
N CYS A 254 12.70 -3.41 -19.94
CA CYS A 254 12.85 -2.10 -19.32
C CYS A 254 12.71 -0.98 -20.35
N SER A 255 11.87 0.02 -20.09
CA SER A 255 11.60 1.15 -20.99
C SER A 255 12.85 2.02 -21.24
N LYS A 256 13.78 2.08 -20.28
CA LYS A 256 15.02 2.86 -20.39
C LYS A 256 16.15 2.11 -21.10
N CYS A 257 16.53 0.93 -20.60
CA CYS A 257 17.70 0.20 -21.12
C CYS A 257 17.36 -0.84 -22.19
N ARG A 258 16.07 -1.09 -22.45
CA ARG A 258 15.55 -2.05 -23.44
C ARG A 258 15.97 -3.50 -23.22
N ARG A 259 16.46 -3.84 -22.01
CA ARG A 259 16.82 -5.21 -21.61
C ARG A 259 15.74 -5.81 -20.72
N LEU A 260 15.58 -7.13 -20.80
CA LEU A 260 14.72 -7.86 -19.88
C LEU A 260 15.38 -7.99 -18.51
N LEU A 261 16.63 -8.46 -18.47
CA LEU A 261 17.35 -8.67 -17.21
C LEU A 261 18.47 -7.65 -17.04
N MET A 262 18.67 -7.22 -15.80
CA MET A 262 19.80 -6.38 -15.38
C MET A 262 20.39 -6.94 -14.09
N MET A 263 21.72 -6.88 -13.98
CA MET A 263 22.42 -7.28 -12.76
C MET A 263 22.13 -6.28 -11.65
N ASP A 264 21.54 -6.77 -10.56
CA ASP A 264 21.51 -6.08 -9.28
C ASP A 264 22.89 -6.20 -8.64
N LYS A 265 23.58 -5.07 -8.45
CA LYS A 265 24.94 -5.06 -7.91
C LYS A 265 25.00 -5.40 -6.42
N SER A 266 23.93 -5.15 -5.69
CA SER A 266 23.88 -5.38 -4.24
C SER A 266 23.66 -6.85 -3.91
N LEU A 267 22.89 -7.55 -4.75
CA LEU A 267 22.56 -8.96 -4.59
C LEU A 267 23.36 -9.90 -5.50
N ALA A 268 24.07 -9.36 -6.50
CA ALA A 268 24.73 -10.12 -7.56
C ALA A 268 23.76 -11.09 -8.31
N LEU A 269 22.51 -10.65 -8.50
CA LEU A 269 21.46 -11.42 -9.18
C LEU A 269 20.92 -10.66 -10.40
N LEU A 270 20.54 -11.40 -11.44
CA LEU A 270 19.81 -10.83 -12.58
C LEU A 270 18.34 -10.66 -12.21
N LEU A 271 17.85 -9.42 -12.24
CA LEU A 271 16.46 -9.09 -11.94
C LEU A 271 15.74 -8.55 -13.18
N PRO A 272 14.45 -8.86 -13.36
CA PRO A 272 13.60 -8.23 -14.36
C PRO A 272 13.29 -6.77 -13.96
N PRO A 273 12.60 -6.00 -14.81
CA PRO A 273 12.20 -4.64 -14.46
C PRO A 273 11.08 -4.71 -13.41
N VAL A 274 11.40 -4.43 -12.15
CA VAL A 274 10.50 -4.54 -10.99
C VAL A 274 9.76 -3.26 -10.64
N HIS A 275 10.15 -2.09 -11.18
CA HIS A 275 9.46 -0.83 -10.92
C HIS A 275 8.40 -0.57 -11.99
N ARG A 276 7.19 -0.23 -11.54
CA ARG A 276 6.05 0.22 -12.37
C ARG A 276 5.63 1.62 -11.90
N PRO A 277 5.38 2.59 -12.80
CA PRO A 277 4.96 3.92 -12.41
C PRO A 277 3.56 3.87 -11.77
N TYR A 278 3.35 4.61 -10.68
CA TYR A 278 2.05 4.76 -10.01
C TYR A 278 1.51 6.21 -10.00
N HIS A 279 2.32 7.19 -10.42
CA HIS A 279 1.96 8.61 -10.45
C HIS A 279 1.10 9.02 -11.67
N GLN A 280 0.91 8.15 -12.67
CA GLN A 280 0.29 8.48 -13.97
C GLN A 280 -0.83 7.48 -14.35
N THR A 281 -1.57 6.97 -13.36
CA THR A 281 -2.57 5.90 -13.58
C THR A 281 -3.88 6.38 -14.23
N SER A 282 -4.03 7.67 -14.53
CA SER A 282 -5.31 8.23 -14.95
C SER A 282 -5.65 8.12 -16.45
N ASN A 283 -4.75 7.68 -17.35
CA ASN A 283 -5.07 7.68 -18.79
C ASN A 283 -4.24 6.76 -19.71
N VAL A 284 -3.42 5.86 -19.17
CA VAL A 284 -2.49 5.09 -20.02
C VAL A 284 -3.08 3.71 -20.33
N GLY A 285 -3.42 3.48 -21.59
CA GLY A 285 -3.92 2.19 -22.09
C GLY A 285 -2.96 1.03 -21.79
N PRO A 286 -3.45 -0.23 -21.84
CA PRO A 286 -2.73 -1.43 -21.36
C PRO A 286 -1.35 -1.66 -22.03
N ASP A 287 -1.14 -1.21 -23.26
CA ASP A 287 0.14 -1.34 -23.98
C ASP A 287 1.24 -0.37 -23.46
N LEU A 288 0.80 0.73 -22.86
CA LEU A 288 1.54 1.83 -22.22
C LEU A 288 2.32 1.54 -20.95
N GLN A 289 2.13 0.38 -20.30
CA GLN A 289 2.65 0.20 -18.93
C GLN A 289 4.18 0.10 -18.92
N GLU A 290 4.83 1.21 -18.60
CA GLU A 290 6.27 1.30 -18.51
C GLU A 290 6.82 0.45 -17.36
N ALA A 291 8.01 -0.07 -17.57
CA ALA A 291 8.67 -0.99 -16.66
C ALA A 291 10.14 -0.61 -16.53
N TYR A 292 10.67 -0.57 -15.31
CA TYR A 292 12.06 -0.16 -15.07
C TYR A 292 12.78 -1.10 -14.11
N HIS A 293 14.07 -1.31 -14.33
CA HIS A 293 14.96 -1.85 -13.30
C HIS A 293 15.16 -0.82 -12.18
N ILE A 294 15.60 -1.27 -11.01
CA ILE A 294 15.80 -0.44 -9.81
C ILE A 294 16.66 0.80 -10.12
N GLY A 295 17.79 0.63 -10.81
CA GLY A 295 18.65 1.76 -11.24
C GLY A 295 18.25 2.48 -12.54
N CYS A 296 17.13 2.10 -13.15
CA CYS A 296 16.64 2.71 -14.40
C CYS A 296 15.52 3.71 -14.19
N SER A 297 14.79 3.62 -13.08
CA SER A 297 13.70 4.55 -12.75
C SER A 297 14.26 5.96 -12.53
N SER A 298 13.64 6.97 -13.14
CA SER A 298 13.96 8.39 -12.90
C SER A 298 13.19 8.97 -11.70
N TYR A 299 12.30 8.19 -11.08
CA TYR A 299 11.44 8.64 -9.98
C TYR A 299 12.11 8.62 -8.60
N GLU A 300 13.38 8.21 -8.50
CA GLU A 300 14.13 8.12 -7.24
C GLU A 300 15.31 9.11 -7.16
N ALA A 301 15.29 10.18 -7.97
CA ALA A 301 16.28 11.25 -7.96
C ALA A 301 15.80 12.50 -7.21
#